data_AF-A0A7C1JUA9-F1
#
_entry.id   AF-A0A7C1JUA9-F1
#
_cell.length_a   1.000
_cell.length_b   1.000
_cell.length_c   1.000
_cell.angle_alpha   90.00
_cell.angle_beta   90.00
_cell.angle_gamma   90.00
#
_symmetry.space_group_name_H-M   'P 1'
#
loop_
_entity.id
_entity.type
_entity.pdbx_description
1 polymer ?
#
loop_
_entity_poly.entity_id
_entity_poly.type
_entity_poly.pdbx_seq_one_letter_code
_entity_poly.pdbx_strand_id
1 'polypeptide(L)' 'MSNHGNSENGRFAALDRALGDILKRFGDGAIMRLGEATHLQVEVIPTGSLALDLALGVGGVPR' A
#
# COMPACT_ATOMS: atom_id res chain seq x y z
N MET A 1 18.20 21.97 24.00
CA MET A 1 18.14 20.49 24.13
C MET A 1 16.67 20.09 24.13
N SER A 2 16.19 19.55 23.01
CA SER A 2 14.78 19.28 22.75
C SER A 2 14.36 17.91 23.30
N ASN A 3 13.49 17.93 24.31
CA ASN A 3 12.94 16.76 24.99
C ASN A 3 11.80 16.12 24.17
N HIS A 4 12.11 15.28 23.17
CA HIS A 4 11.10 14.61 22.31
C HIS A 4 11.04 13.07 22.46
N GLY A 5 11.73 12.47 23.43
CA GLY A 5 11.88 11.01 23.50
C GLY A 5 10.65 10.20 23.97
N ASN A 6 9.64 10.81 24.59
CA ASN A 6 8.53 10.07 25.22
C ASN A 6 7.21 10.06 24.41
N SER A 7 7.02 11.02 23.49
CA SER A 7 5.77 11.16 22.73
C SER A 7 5.69 10.22 21.52
N GLU A 8 6.84 9.84 20.97
CA GLU A 8 6.95 8.94 19.82
C GLU A 8 6.39 7.55 20.14
N ASN A 9 6.76 6.97 21.29
CA ASN A 9 6.30 5.63 21.68
C ASN A 9 4.78 5.54 21.89
N GLY A 10 4.18 6.57 22.49
CA GLY A 10 2.72 6.62 22.67
C GLY A 10 1.96 6.72 21.35
N ARG A 11 2.54 7.44 20.37
CA ARG A 11 1.98 7.57 19.02
C ARG A 11 2.02 6.24 18.26
N PHE A 12 3.13 5.50 18.34
CA PHE A 12 3.23 4.18 17.72
C PHE A 12 2.23 3.18 18.34
N ALA A 13 2.12 3.13 19.66
CA ALA A 13 1.17 2.23 20.33
C ALA A 13 -0.31 2.52 19.99
N ALA A 14 -0.66 3.81 19.86
CA ALA A 14 -2.01 4.21 19.42
C ALA A 14 -2.26 3.84 17.95
N LEU A 15 -1.26 4.02 17.09
CA LEU A 15 -1.31 3.65 15.68
C LEU A 15 -1.52 2.14 15.50
N ASP A 16 -0.75 1.31 16.20
CA ASP A 16 -0.84 -0.15 16.10
C ASP A 16 -2.21 -0.68 16.56
N ARG A 17 -2.79 -0.09 17.62
CA ARG A 17 -4.16 -0.40 18.04
C ARG A 17 -5.19 -0.07 16.96
N ALA A 18 -5.09 1.13 16.38
CA ALA A 18 -6.02 1.56 15.33
C ALA A 18 -5.92 0.66 14.08
N LEU A 19 -4.70 0.27 13.68
CA LEU A 19 -4.45 -0.69 12.60
C LEU A 19 -5.09 -2.05 12.90
N GLY A 20 -4.89 -2.58 14.12
CA GLY A 20 -5.50 -3.84 14.55
C GLY A 20 -7.02 -3.81 14.54
N ASP A 21 -7.63 -2.70 14.97
CA ASP A 21 -9.09 -2.53 14.95
C ASP A 21 -9.65 -2.52 13.53
N ILE A 22 -8.93 -1.93 12.57
CA ILE A 22 -9.32 -1.93 11.14
C ILE A 22 -9.24 -3.35 10.57
N LEU A 23 -8.13 -4.06 10.77
CA LEU A 23 -7.94 -5.42 10.28
C LEU A 23 -8.99 -6.38 10.86
N LYS A 24 -9.31 -6.26 12.16
CA LYS A 24 -10.35 -7.09 12.80
C LYS A 24 -11.74 -6.85 12.24
N ARG A 25 -12.07 -5.62 11.86
CA ARG A 25 -13.42 -5.22 11.41
C ARG A 25 -13.64 -5.46 9.91
N PHE A 26 -12.61 -5.29 9.10
CA PHE A 26 -12.72 -5.27 7.64
C PHE A 26 -11.93 -6.41 6.96
N GLY A 27 -11.23 -7.23 7.74
CA GLY A 27 -10.44 -8.36 7.25
C GLY A 27 -8.99 -8.00 6.93
N ASP A 28 -8.19 -9.03 6.68
CA ASP A 28 -6.80 -8.90 6.28
C ASP A 28 -6.71 -8.15 4.94
N GLY A 29 -5.76 -7.20 4.84
CA GLY A 29 -5.57 -6.38 3.64
C GLY A 29 -6.47 -5.14 3.53
N ALA A 30 -7.37 -4.90 4.50
CA ALA A 30 -8.12 -3.65 4.58
C ALA A 30 -7.23 -2.40 4.78
N ILE A 31 -6.04 -2.60 5.36
CA ILE A 31 -5.01 -1.57 5.50
C ILE A 31 -3.63 -2.23 5.48
N MET A 32 -2.69 -1.66 4.73
CA MET A 32 -1.33 -2.17 4.57
C MET A 32 -0.34 -1.00 4.44
N ARG A 33 0.92 -1.20 4.83
CA ARG A 33 1.96 -0.21 4.53
C ARG A 33 2.28 -0.25 3.04
N LEU A 34 2.39 0.92 2.42
CA LEU A 34 2.66 1.07 0.98
C LEU A 34 3.92 0.30 0.52
N GLY A 35 4.92 0.14 1.40
CA GLY A 35 6.15 -0.62 1.11
C GLY A 35 6.12 -2.11 1.52
N GLU A 36 5.18 -2.53 2.37
CA GLU A 36 4.95 -3.95 2.70
C GLU A 36 4.00 -4.62 1.70
N ALA A 37 3.25 -3.82 0.93
CA ALA A 37 2.61 -4.26 -0.30
C ALA A 37 3.72 -4.52 -1.34
N THR A 38 4.42 -5.65 -1.20
CA THR A 38 5.41 -6.15 -2.17
C THR A 38 4.77 -6.18 -3.54
N HIS A 39 5.06 -5.14 -4.33
CA HIS A 39 4.62 -4.97 -5.70
C HIS A 39 3.12 -5.28 -5.81
N LEU A 40 2.25 -4.28 -5.67
CA LEU A 40 1.00 -4.33 -6.41
C LEU A 40 1.41 -4.49 -7.88
N GLN A 41 1.59 -5.73 -8.30
CA GLN A 41 1.70 -6.17 -9.68
C GLN A 41 0.36 -5.74 -10.23
N VAL A 42 0.32 -4.52 -10.74
CA VAL A 42 -0.86 -3.95 -11.35
C VAL A 42 -1.21 -4.92 -12.45
N GLU A 43 -2.31 -5.64 -12.27
CA GLU A 43 -2.73 -6.59 -13.26
C GLU A 43 -3.06 -5.78 -14.52
N VAL A 44 -2.43 -6.12 -15.63
CA VAL A 44 -2.59 -5.38 -16.88
C VAL A 44 -3.29 -6.25 -17.90
N ILE A 45 -4.24 -5.65 -18.61
CA ILE A 45 -4.95 -6.25 -19.73
C ILE A 45 -4.25 -5.75 -21.01
N PRO A 46 -3.62 -6.64 -21.80
CA PRO A 46 -2.99 -6.24 -23.06
C PRO A 46 -4.01 -5.63 -24.03
N THR A 47 -3.63 -4.57 -24.72
CA THR A 47 -4.52 -3.92 -25.70
C THR A 47 -4.65 -4.72 -26.99
N GLY A 48 -3.76 -5.70 -27.22
CA GLY A 48 -3.65 -6.46 -28.47
C GLY A 48 -2.82 -5.74 -29.55
N SER A 49 -2.31 -4.55 -29.25
CA SER A 49 -1.37 -3.81 -30.10
C SER A 49 -0.04 -3.64 -29.37
N LEU A 50 1.01 -4.30 -29.86
CA LEU A 50 2.33 -4.26 -29.25
C LEU A 50 2.88 -2.83 -29.14
N ALA A 51 2.67 -1.99 -30.16
CA ALA A 51 3.14 -0.61 -30.16
C ALA A 51 2.45 0.21 -29.05
N LEU A 52 1.15 -0.04 -28.81
CA LEU A 52 0.39 0.66 -27.79
C LEU A 52 0.74 0.16 -26.39
N ASP A 53 0.86 -1.16 -26.19
CA ASP A 53 1.27 -1.76 -24.91
C ASP A 53 2.65 -1.26 -24.46
N LEU A 54 3.59 -1.12 -25.40
CA LEU A 54 4.91 -0.54 -25.14
C LEU A 54 4.84 0.96 -24.86
N ALA A 55 4.04 1.72 -25.59
CA ALA A 55 3.89 3.17 -25.37
C ALA A 55 3.29 3.49 -23.99
N LEU A 56 2.42 2.62 -23.48
CA LEU A 56 1.86 2.73 -22.13
C LEU A 56 2.91 2.44 -21.03
N GLY A 57 4.05 1.82 -21.37
CA GLY A 57 5.18 1.57 -20.46
C GLY A 57 4.92 0.47 -19.40
N VAL A 58 3.66 0.14 -19.15
CA VAL A 58 3.22 -0.91 -18.22
C VAL A 58 2.75 -2.18 -18.93
N GLY A 59 2.77 -2.21 -20.28
CA GLY A 59 2.45 -3.40 -21.08
C GLY A 59 0.96 -3.61 -21.37
N GLY A 60 0.09 -2.65 -21.07
CA GLY A 60 -1.35 -2.75 -21.29
C GLY A 60 -2.15 -1.74 -20.47
N VAL A 61 -3.46 -1.95 -20.36
CA VAL A 61 -4.34 -1.13 -19.51
C VAL A 61 -4.40 -1.75 -18.11
N PRO A 62 -4.11 -0.99 -17.04
CA PRO A 62 -4.31 -1.43 -15.66
C PRO A 62 -5.75 -1.90 -15.39
N ARG A 63 -5.89 -3.02 -14.69
CA ARG A 63 -7.15 -3.55 -14.18
C ARG A 63 -7.63 -2.81 -12.93
#